data_AF-A0A3D2XZD5-F1
#
_entry.id   AF-A0A3D2XZD5-F1
#
_cell.length_a   1.000
_cell.length_b   1.000
_cell.length_c   1.000
_cell.angle_alpha   90.00
_cell.angle_beta   90.00
_cell.angle_gamma   90.00
#
_symmetry.space_group_name_H-M   'P 1'
#
loop_
_entity.id
_entity.type
_entity.pdbx_description
1 polymer ?
#
loop_
_entity_poly.entity_id
_entity_poly.type
_entity_poly.pdbx_seq_one_letter_code
_entity_poly.pdbx_strand_id
1 'polypeptide(L)'
;MTLFEIIVLAIIQGLTEFLPISSSAHLILPAEVLGWRNQGLAFDVAVHVGSLLAVMIYFRNDILQMTGAFFKHGFSKQQTTDSKLA
;
A
#
# COMPACT_ATOMS: atom_id res chain seq x y z
N MET A 1 -12.02 0.09 21.11
CA MET A 1 -11.61 -0.90 20.10
C MET A 1 -11.52 -2.25 20.72
N THR A 2 -12.54 -3.06 20.44
CA THR A 2 -12.51 -4.49 20.71
C THR A 2 -11.64 -5.18 19.66
N LEU A 3 -11.13 -6.38 19.97
CA LEU A 3 -10.36 -7.17 19.00
C LEU A 3 -11.17 -7.49 17.74
N PHE A 4 -12.49 -7.63 17.88
CA PHE A 4 -13.40 -7.84 16.76
C PHE A 4 -13.42 -6.66 15.79
N GLU A 5 -13.60 -5.43 16.30
CA GLU A 5 -13.56 -4.20 15.48
C GLU A 5 -12.23 -4.06 14.74
N ILE A 6 -11.12 -4.37 15.41
CA ILE A 6 -9.77 -4.32 14.83
C ILE A 6 -9.64 -5.28 13.65
N ILE A 7 -10.08 -6.53 13.80
CA ILE A 7 -10.00 -7.54 12.74
C ILE A 7 -10.88 -7.14 11.55
N VAL A 8 -12.11 -6.68 11.82
CA VAL A 8 -13.04 -6.24 10.77
C VAL A 8 -12.46 -5.08 9.97
N LEU A 9 -11.95 -4.04 10.64
CA LEU A 9 -11.35 -2.88 9.98
C LEU A 9 -10.08 -3.23 9.20
N ALA A 10 -9.24 -4.12 9.73
CA ALA A 10 -8.05 -4.58 9.04
C ALA A 10 -8.38 -5.37 7.76
N ILE A 11 -9.41 -6.20 7.79
CA ILE A 11 -9.90 -6.91 6.59
C ILE A 11 -10.47 -5.91 5.58
N ILE A 12 -11.31 -4.97 6.03
CA ILE A 12 -11.86 -3.92 5.17
C ILE A 12 -10.73 -3.14 4.52
N GLN A 13 -9.75 -2.65 5.27
CA GLN A 13 -8.59 -1.93 4.72
C GLN A 13 -7.83 -2.79 3.70
N GLY A 14 -7.53 -4.04 4.02
CA GLY A 14 -6.81 -4.93 3.12
C GLY A 14 -7.55 -5.17 1.81
N LEU A 15 -8.88 -5.15 1.81
CA LEU A 15 -9.69 -5.25 0.60
C LEU A 15 -9.80 -3.90 -0.12
N THR A 16 -10.14 -2.84 0.58
CA THR A 16 -10.47 -1.54 -0.02
C THR A 16 -9.25 -0.74 -0.46
N GLU A 17 -8.05 -1.02 0.07
CA GLU A 17 -6.82 -0.35 -0.37
C GLU A 17 -6.49 -0.62 -1.85
N PHE A 18 -6.88 -1.79 -2.36
CA PHE A 18 -6.67 -2.17 -3.75
C PHE A 18 -7.80 -1.76 -4.69
N LEU A 19 -8.93 -1.29 -4.13
CA LEU A 19 -10.06 -0.79 -4.90
C LEU A 19 -10.05 0.76 -4.86
N PRO A 20 -10.32 1.45 -5.98
CA PRO A 20 -10.38 2.92 -6.02
C PRO A 20 -11.68 3.45 -5.40
N ILE A 21 -11.94 3.12 -4.13
CA ILE A 21 -13.18 3.41 -3.39
C ILE A 21 -12.92 4.22 -2.11
N SER A 22 -11.74 4.82 -1.96
CA SER A 22 -11.30 5.59 -0.77
C SER A 22 -11.27 4.75 0.52
N SER A 23 -10.12 4.12 0.79
CA SER A 23 -9.91 3.27 1.98
C SER A 23 -10.04 4.06 3.30
N SER A 24 -9.56 5.31 3.35
CA SER A 24 -9.69 6.19 4.53
C SER A 24 -11.14 6.45 4.96
N ALA A 25 -12.08 6.55 4.00
CA ALA A 25 -13.49 6.74 4.32
C ALA A 25 -14.06 5.53 5.06
N HIS A 26 -13.69 4.32 4.65
CA HIS A 26 -14.19 3.07 5.25
C HIS A 26 -13.65 2.85 6.68
N LEU A 27 -12.50 3.43 7.02
CA LEU A 27 -11.96 3.39 8.38
C LEU A 27 -12.62 4.40 9.31
N ILE A 28 -12.97 5.60 8.82
CA ILE A 28 -13.54 6.68 9.65
C ILE A 28 -15.07 6.55 9.79
N LEU A 29 -15.76 6.06 8.76
CA LEU A 29 -17.23 5.93 8.74
C LEU A 29 -17.81 5.12 9.92
N PRO A 30 -17.22 3.99 10.35
CA PRO A 30 -17.70 3.24 11.51
C PRO A 30 -17.61 4.03 12.82
N ALA A 31 -16.59 4.87 12.99
CA ALA A 31 -16.45 5.71 14.18
C ALA A 31 -17.54 6.81 14.23
N GLU A 32 -17.82 7.44 13.08
CA GLU A 32 -18.81 8.52 12.96
C GLU A 32 -20.26 8.01 12.97
N VAL A 33 -20.54 6.86 12.35
CA VAL A 33 -21.91 6.33 12.16
C VAL A 33 -22.32 5.33 13.25
N LEU A 34 -21.40 4.47 13.68
CA LEU A 34 -21.68 3.39 14.65
C LEU A 34 -21.23 3.74 16.07
N GLY A 35 -20.63 4.92 16.28
CA GLY A 35 -20.12 5.37 17.57
C GLY A 35 -18.92 4.56 18.06
N TRP A 36 -18.19 3.88 17.16
CA TRP A 36 -17.00 3.13 17.52
C TRP A 36 -15.92 4.07 18.05
N ARG A 37 -15.12 3.60 19.01
CA ARG A 37 -14.05 4.41 19.62
C ARG A 37 -13.07 4.83 18.53
N ASN A 38 -12.62 6.08 18.46
CA ASN A 38 -11.67 6.44 17.40
C ASN A 38 -10.39 5.58 17.48
N GLN A 39 -10.06 4.86 16.39
CA GLN A 39 -8.87 4.00 16.30
C GLN A 39 -7.56 4.82 16.30
N GLY A 40 -7.64 6.10 15.96
CA GLY A 40 -6.53 7.05 15.96
C GLY A 40 -5.55 6.82 14.80
N LEU A 41 -4.74 7.84 14.52
CA LEU A 41 -3.79 7.85 13.39
C LEU A 41 -2.81 6.66 13.41
N ALA A 42 -2.45 6.17 14.59
CA ALA A 42 -1.53 5.04 14.72
C ALA A 42 -2.08 3.75 14.10
N PHE A 43 -3.40 3.51 14.22
CA PHE A 43 -4.04 2.35 13.62
C PHE A 43 -4.06 2.46 12.10
N ASP A 44 -4.48 3.63 11.59
CA ASP A 44 -4.56 3.89 10.15
C ASP A 44 -3.20 3.70 9.47
N VAL A 45 -2.13 4.20 10.09
CA VAL A 45 -0.75 4.00 9.61
C VAL A 45 -0.36 2.52 9.66
N ALA A 46 -0.67 1.81 10.74
CA ALA A 46 -0.33 0.39 10.87
C ALA A 46 -0.99 -0.47 9.79
N VAL A 47 -2.28 -0.24 9.49
CA VAL A 47 -2.99 -1.01 8.46
C VAL A 47 -2.54 -0.63 7.03
N HIS A 48 -2.16 0.63 6.78
CA HIS A 48 -1.54 1.04 5.50
C HIS A 48 -0.14 0.44 5.32
N VAL A 49 0.66 0.38 6.38
CA VAL A 49 1.98 -0.29 6.32
C VAL A 49 1.78 -1.79 6.07
N GLY A 50 0.76 -2.40 6.69
CA GLY A 50 0.39 -3.79 6.45
C GLY A 50 0.03 -4.06 4.98
N SER A 51 -0.81 -3.23 4.37
CA SER A 51 -1.18 -3.38 2.95
C SER A 51 0.02 -3.16 2.02
N LEU A 52 0.84 -2.15 2.29
CA LEU A 52 2.08 -1.91 1.54
C LEU A 52 3.04 -3.11 1.61
N LEU A 53 3.24 -3.68 2.80
CA LEU A 53 4.07 -4.87 2.97
C LEU A 53 3.51 -6.07 2.20
N ALA A 54 2.19 -6.26 2.18
CA ALA A 54 1.57 -7.32 1.40
C ALA A 54 1.89 -7.19 -0.10
N VAL A 55 1.81 -5.96 -0.65
CA VAL A 55 2.19 -5.66 -2.04
C VAL A 55 3.68 -5.90 -2.27
N MET A 56 4.54 -5.42 -1.39
CA MET A 56 5.99 -5.60 -1.50
C MET A 56 6.39 -7.07 -1.50
N ILE A 57 5.74 -7.90 -0.66
CA ILE A 57 6.00 -9.34 -0.60
C ILE A 57 5.48 -10.06 -1.84
N TYR A 58 4.30 -9.67 -2.34
CA TYR A 58 3.71 -10.23 -3.55
C TYR A 58 4.56 -9.93 -4.78
N PHE A 59 4.92 -8.66 -5.00
CA PHE A 59 5.74 -8.20 -6.13
C PHE A 59 7.25 -8.25 -5.86
N ARG A 60 7.72 -8.99 -4.83
CA ARG A 60 9.14 -8.99 -4.43
C ARG A 60 10.10 -9.28 -5.58
N ASN A 61 9.74 -10.21 -6.47
CA ASN A 61 10.59 -10.60 -7.60
C ASN A 61 10.65 -9.50 -8.66
N ASP A 62 9.53 -8.83 -8.92
CA ASP A 62 9.46 -7.75 -9.91
C ASP A 62 10.17 -6.50 -9.37
N ILE A 63 9.98 -6.20 -8.08
CA ILE A 63 10.69 -5.12 -7.38
C ILE A 63 12.20 -5.37 -7.40
N LEU A 64 12.66 -6.59 -7.11
CA LEU A 64 14.09 -6.92 -7.15
C LEU A 64 14.67 -6.82 -8.58
N GLN A 65 13.92 -7.27 -9.59
CA GLN A 65 14.33 -7.14 -10.99
C GLN A 65 14.41 -5.68 -11.43
N MET A 66 13.38 -4.88 -11.15
CA MET A 66 13.36 -3.44 -11.46
C MET A 66 14.46 -2.68 -10.74
N THR A 67 14.64 -2.94 -9.45
CA THR A 67 15.67 -2.30 -8.61
C THR A 67 17.07 -2.68 -9.10
N GLY A 68 17.31 -3.97 -9.38
CA GLY A 68 18.57 -4.45 -9.93
C GLY A 68 18.87 -3.88 -11.31
N ALA A 69 17.87 -3.81 -12.19
CA ALA A 69 18.01 -3.19 -13.52
C ALA A 69 18.30 -1.69 -13.40
N PHE A 70 17.62 -0.98 -12.48
CA PHE A 70 17.84 0.43 -12.21
C PHE A 70 19.25 0.72 -11.72
N PHE A 71 19.81 -0.06 -10.79
CA PHE A 71 21.19 0.13 -10.36
C PHE A 71 22.20 -0.24 -11.44
N LYS A 72 21.93 -1.27 -12.24
CA LYS A 72 22.83 -1.71 -13.32
C LYS A 72 22.88 -0.73 -14.49
N HIS A 73 21.74 -0.15 -14.89
CA HIS A 73 21.66 0.81 -16.00
C HIS A 73 21.77 2.27 -15.55
N GLY A 74 21.34 2.62 -14.34
CA GLY A 74 21.49 3.96 -13.78
C GLY A 74 22.95 4.36 -13.55
N PHE A 75 23.82 3.38 -13.30
CA PHE A 75 25.28 3.58 -13.24
C PHE A 75 26.00 3.29 -14.57
N SER A 76 25.33 2.63 -15.53
CA SER A 76 25.91 2.42 -16.86
C SER A 76 25.52 3.56 -17.78
N LYS A 77 26.51 4.34 -18.20
CA LYS A 77 26.39 5.40 -19.21
C LYS A 77 26.16 4.82 -20.62
N GLN A 78 25.23 3.89 -20.78
CA GLN A 78 24.77 3.38 -22.05
C GLN A 78 23.32 3.81 -22.23
N GLN A 79 23.17 5.01 -22.80
CA GLN A 79 21.95 5.39 -23.52
C GLN A 79 21.58 4.23 -24.46
N THR A 80 20.40 3.66 -24.25
CA THR A 80 19.80 2.79 -25.24
C THR A 80 19.69 3.57 -26.54
N THR A 81 20.01 2.92 -27.66
CA THR A 81 20.07 3.56 -28.99
C THR A 81 18.69 4.06 -29.46
N ASP A 82 17.62 3.68 -28.76
CA ASP A 82 16.25 4.15 -28.99
C ASP A 82 15.99 5.62 -28.64
N SER A 83 16.86 6.28 -27.86
CA SER A 83 16.73 7.73 -27.63
C SER A 83 17.16 8.58 -28.84
N LYS A 84 17.64 7.99 -29.93
CA LYS A 84 18.03 8.71 -31.16
C LYS A 84 16.91 8.85 -32.20
N LEU A 85 15.70 8.36 -31.90
CA LEU A 85 14.56 8.40 -32.84
C LEU A 85 13.35 9.19 -32.32
N ALA A 86 13.51 10.02 -31.28
CA ALA A 86 12.51 10.97 -30.82
C ALA A 86 13.04 12.41 -30.90
#